data_AF-A0A229SM62-F1
#
_entry.id   AF-A0A229SM62-F1
#
_cell.length_a   1.000
_cell.length_b   1.000
_cell.length_c   1.000
_cell.angle_alpha   90.00
_cell.angle_beta   90.00
_cell.angle_gamma   90.00
#
_symmetry.space_group_name_H-M   'P 1'
#
loop_
_entity.id
_entity.type
_entity.pdbx_description
1 polymer ?
#
loop_
_entity_poly.entity_id
_entity_poly.type
_entity_poly.pdbx_seq_one_letter_code
_entity_poly.pdbx_strand_id
1 'polypeptide(L)'
;MEPAIGYAVATGKVDITPRPGIVLAGYGLDAPRIAAGTCSPLTVRCTVLWVAGTACVLVTADLLGFPRPLHQRIRAAVVRLGVRSEDFVLTAMHTHNGPVVNADVTAYTLYNITSADQLERIAADVGGEAVMTVTATVIVGATSLFSFLSLLATLVFLWKVYQHGGRNDLTAAARALHEARRHQPLARERQRTGDQLH
;
A
#
# COMPACT_ATOMS: atom_id res chain seq x y z
N MET A 1 -18.87 -28.34 -13.54
CA MET A 1 -17.50 -28.12 -13.01
C MET A 1 -17.47 -26.66 -12.58
N GLU A 2 -17.47 -26.40 -11.27
CA GLU A 2 -17.35 -25.03 -10.72
C GLU A 2 -16.03 -24.43 -11.23
N PRO A 3 -16.02 -23.20 -11.76
CA PRO A 3 -14.78 -22.56 -12.20
C PRO A 3 -13.85 -22.38 -10.99
N ALA A 4 -12.60 -22.78 -11.11
CA ALA A 4 -11.61 -22.57 -10.06
C ALA A 4 -11.48 -21.05 -9.79
N ILE A 5 -11.74 -20.64 -8.54
CA ILE A 5 -11.58 -19.25 -8.13
C ILE A 5 -10.10 -18.90 -8.20
N GLY A 6 -9.73 -18.08 -9.19
CA GLY A 6 -8.40 -17.53 -9.29
C GLY A 6 -8.08 -16.67 -8.07
N TYR A 7 -6.88 -16.86 -7.51
CA TYR A 7 -6.33 -15.99 -6.48
C TYR A 7 -5.07 -15.29 -7.00
N ALA A 8 -4.83 -14.07 -6.53
CA ALA A 8 -3.57 -13.35 -6.76
C ALA A 8 -3.04 -12.81 -5.43
N VAL A 9 -1.72 -12.69 -5.32
CA VAL A 9 -1.06 -12.18 -4.10
C VAL A 9 -0.07 -11.10 -4.48
N ALA A 10 -0.04 -10.02 -3.73
CA ALA A 10 1.01 -9.00 -3.78
C ALA A 10 1.55 -8.74 -2.38
N THR A 11 2.84 -8.41 -2.31
CA THR A 11 3.49 -8.06 -1.05
C THR A 11 4.26 -6.75 -1.20
N GLY A 12 4.38 -6.02 -0.10
CA GLY A 12 5.13 -4.76 -0.02
C GLY A 12 5.78 -4.63 1.35
N LYS A 13 6.90 -3.90 1.40
CA LYS A 13 7.64 -3.64 2.64
C LYS A 13 8.26 -2.25 2.59
N VAL A 14 8.17 -1.53 3.71
CA VAL A 14 8.84 -0.25 3.92
C VAL A 14 9.58 -0.25 5.25
N ASP A 15 10.73 0.40 5.27
CA ASP A 15 11.54 0.66 6.45
C ASP A 15 10.95 1.85 7.22
N ILE A 16 10.66 1.65 8.50
CA ILE A 16 10.16 2.67 9.43
C ILE A 16 11.15 2.90 10.58
N THR A 17 12.42 2.51 10.40
CA THR A 17 13.47 2.66 11.40
C THR A 17 13.68 4.14 11.70
N PRO A 18 13.37 4.59 12.93
CA PRO A 18 13.54 5.97 13.30
C PRO A 18 15.03 6.29 13.50
N ARG A 19 15.39 7.56 13.39
CA ARG A 19 16.72 8.02 13.81
C ARG A 19 16.90 7.83 15.32
N PRO A 20 18.14 7.63 15.81
CA PRO A 20 18.42 7.61 17.25
C PRO A 20 17.89 8.88 17.95
N GLY A 21 17.60 8.77 19.25
CA GLY A 21 17.08 9.88 20.06
C GLY A 21 15.55 9.88 20.24
N ILE A 22 14.85 8.88 19.70
CA ILE A 22 13.41 8.71 19.89
C ILE A 22 13.06 7.87 21.13
N VAL A 23 11.85 8.05 21.66
CA VAL A 23 11.34 7.27 22.80
C VAL A 23 10.86 5.88 22.33
N LEU A 24 11.31 4.83 23.03
CA LEU A 24 10.91 3.44 22.83
C LEU A 24 9.68 3.08 23.66
N ALA A 25 8.79 2.28 23.09
CA ALA A 25 7.50 1.90 23.69
C ALA A 25 7.54 0.57 24.49
N GLY A 26 6.58 0.37 25.41
CA GLY A 26 6.20 -0.95 25.95
C GLY A 26 6.64 -1.30 27.37
N TYR A 27 7.76 -0.78 27.89
CA TYR A 27 8.27 -1.23 29.21
C TYR A 27 7.63 -0.55 30.42
N GLY A 28 6.86 0.53 30.25
CA GLY A 28 6.13 1.14 31.35
C GLY A 28 7.02 1.64 32.49
N LEU A 29 8.15 2.28 32.16
CA LEU A 29 9.17 2.69 33.13
C LEU A 29 8.97 4.14 33.58
N ASP A 30 9.41 4.45 34.80
CA ASP A 30 9.36 5.81 35.36
C ASP A 30 10.11 6.83 34.48
N ALA A 31 11.19 6.40 33.83
CA ALA A 31 11.98 7.19 32.89
C ALA A 31 11.82 6.67 31.45
N PRO A 32 11.65 7.57 30.44
CA PRO A 32 11.61 7.18 29.04
C PRO A 32 12.90 6.49 28.58
N ARG A 33 12.77 5.39 27.84
CA ARG A 33 13.89 4.74 27.14
C ARG A 33 14.15 5.45 25.83
N ILE A 34 15.35 5.98 25.66
CA ILE A 34 15.76 6.63 24.41
C ILE A 34 16.55 5.67 23.55
N ALA A 35 16.21 5.58 22.26
CA ALA A 35 16.94 4.76 21.30
C ALA A 35 18.37 5.31 21.10
N ALA A 36 19.38 4.56 21.54
CA ALA A 36 20.79 4.91 21.31
C ALA A 36 21.29 4.56 19.91
N GLY A 37 20.55 3.72 19.18
CA GLY A 37 20.93 3.20 17.86
C GLY A 37 19.94 2.15 17.37
N THR A 38 20.28 1.53 16.24
CA THR A 38 19.45 0.49 15.61
C THR A 38 20.18 -0.84 15.66
N CYS A 39 19.59 -1.84 16.33
CA CYS A 39 20.08 -3.22 16.29
C CYS A 39 19.60 -3.97 15.04
N SER A 40 18.35 -3.74 14.62
CA SER A 40 17.77 -4.30 13.40
C SER A 40 16.72 -3.33 12.85
N PRO A 41 16.55 -3.26 11.51
CA PRO A 41 15.55 -2.37 10.92
C PRO A 41 14.13 -2.73 11.38
N LEU A 42 13.31 -1.71 11.57
CA LEU A 42 11.88 -1.83 11.81
C LEU A 42 11.14 -1.64 10.50
N THR A 43 10.11 -2.42 10.25
CA THR A 43 9.40 -2.43 8.97
C THR A 43 7.89 -2.46 9.12
N VAL A 44 7.21 -1.90 8.12
CA VAL A 44 5.81 -2.18 7.81
C VAL A 44 5.78 -3.14 6.62
N ARG A 45 4.99 -4.20 6.72
CA ARG A 45 4.82 -5.21 5.68
C ARG A 45 3.34 -5.33 5.32
N CYS A 46 3.05 -5.32 4.04
CA CYS A 46 1.70 -5.45 3.50
C CYS A 46 1.63 -6.74 2.67
N THR A 47 0.56 -7.51 2.86
CA THR A 47 0.17 -8.62 1.98
C THR A 47 -1.25 -8.38 1.53
N VAL A 48 -1.48 -8.42 0.23
CA VAL A 48 -2.81 -8.33 -0.36
C VAL A 48 -3.13 -9.63 -1.07
N LEU A 49 -4.26 -10.24 -0.71
CA LEU A 49 -4.80 -11.43 -1.32
C LEU A 49 -6.06 -11.05 -2.09
N TRP A 50 -6.06 -11.25 -3.41
CA TRP A 50 -7.26 -11.12 -4.23
C TRP A 50 -7.92 -12.48 -4.39
N VAL A 51 -9.20 -12.57 -4.06
CA VAL A 51 -10.04 -13.76 -4.27
C VAL A 51 -11.29 -13.34 -5.01
N ALA A 52 -11.53 -13.89 -6.20
CA ALA A 52 -12.68 -13.51 -7.04
C ALA A 52 -12.83 -11.97 -7.23
N GLY A 53 -11.70 -11.26 -7.34
CA GLY A 53 -11.66 -9.80 -7.48
C GLY A 53 -11.77 -8.99 -6.18
N THR A 54 -12.05 -9.63 -5.03
CA THR A 54 -12.10 -8.97 -3.71
C THR A 54 -10.71 -8.95 -3.09
N ALA A 55 -10.26 -7.78 -2.62
CA ALA A 55 -8.94 -7.61 -2.01
C ALA A 55 -9.00 -7.70 -0.48
N CYS A 56 -8.32 -8.69 0.11
CA CYS A 56 -8.08 -8.81 1.54
C CYS A 56 -6.67 -8.29 1.86
N VAL A 57 -6.57 -7.30 2.73
CA VAL A 57 -5.31 -6.60 3.05
C VAL A 57 -4.90 -6.89 4.49
N LEU A 58 -3.72 -7.47 4.66
CA LEU A 58 -3.05 -7.64 5.94
C LEU A 58 -1.82 -6.75 6.01
N VAL A 59 -1.79 -5.86 7.01
CA VAL A 59 -0.62 -5.05 7.32
C VAL A 59 -0.07 -5.45 8.67
N THR A 60 1.23 -5.76 8.71
CA THR A 60 1.97 -6.01 9.95
C THR A 60 3.02 -4.91 10.14
N ALA A 61 3.27 -4.47 11.37
CA ALA A 61 4.33 -3.50 11.63
C ALA A 61 5.13 -3.85 12.89
N ASP A 62 6.42 -3.52 12.86
CA ASP A 62 7.35 -3.66 13.98
C ASP A 62 7.15 -2.53 15.01
N LEU A 63 5.95 -2.53 15.62
CA LEU A 63 5.50 -1.56 16.63
C LEU A 63 4.97 -2.29 17.88
N LEU A 64 4.78 -1.55 18.97
CA LEU A 64 4.08 -2.05 20.16
C LEU A 64 2.60 -2.29 19.88
N GLY A 65 1.94 -1.32 19.24
CA GLY A 65 0.50 -1.34 19.01
C GLY A 65 0.06 -0.15 18.18
N PHE A 66 -1.17 -0.19 17.69
CA PHE A 66 -1.78 0.90 16.94
C PHE A 66 -2.80 1.63 17.81
N PRO A 67 -2.55 2.90 18.18
CA PRO A 67 -3.55 3.73 18.80
C PRO A 67 -4.76 3.90 17.89
N ARG A 68 -5.94 4.06 18.49
CA ARG A 68 -7.19 4.20 17.74
C ARG A 68 -7.13 5.31 16.68
N PRO A 69 -6.60 6.53 16.95
CA PRO A 69 -6.52 7.58 15.92
C PRO A 69 -5.64 7.18 14.74
N LEU A 70 -4.49 6.54 15.00
CA LEU A 70 -3.59 6.06 13.95
C LEU A 70 -4.24 4.95 13.11
N HIS A 71 -4.87 3.97 13.76
CA HIS A 71 -5.62 2.92 13.07
C HIS A 71 -6.75 3.49 12.20
N GLN A 72 -7.51 4.47 12.71
CA GLN A 72 -8.60 5.11 11.94
C GLN A 72 -8.06 5.89 10.73
N ARG A 73 -6.95 6.63 10.88
CA ARG A 73 -6.28 7.33 9.77
C ARG A 73 -5.82 6.36 8.68
N ILE A 74 -5.14 5.28 9.05
CA ILE A 74 -4.67 4.25 8.11
C ILE A 74 -5.86 3.59 7.42
N ARG A 75 -6.85 3.11 8.19
CA ARG A 75 -8.06 2.48 7.66
C ARG A 75 -8.81 3.35 6.67
N ALA A 76 -9.02 4.63 7.00
CA ALA A 76 -9.69 5.56 6.09
C ALA A 76 -8.95 5.70 4.76
N ALA A 77 -7.60 5.71 4.79
CA ALA A 77 -6.82 5.75 3.57
C ALA A 77 -6.91 4.45 2.76
N VAL A 78 -6.86 3.29 3.41
CA VAL A 78 -7.01 1.97 2.75
C VAL A 78 -8.40 1.84 2.11
N VAL A 79 -9.46 2.28 2.78
CA VAL A 79 -10.82 2.26 2.24
C VAL A 79 -10.96 3.14 0.99
N ARG A 80 -10.25 4.28 0.93
CA ARG A 80 -10.23 5.14 -0.27
C ARG A 80 -9.60 4.47 -1.50
N LEU A 81 -8.86 3.37 -1.32
CA LEU A 81 -8.31 2.56 -2.42
C LEU A 81 -9.30 1.52 -2.97
N GLY A 82 -10.53 1.45 -2.41
CA GLY A 82 -11.55 0.48 -2.82
C GLY A 82 -11.55 -0.82 -2.02
N VAL A 83 -10.72 -0.94 -0.98
CA VAL A 83 -10.72 -2.09 -0.06
C VAL A 83 -11.88 -1.92 0.93
N ARG A 84 -12.71 -2.94 1.10
CA ARG A 84 -13.81 -2.88 2.09
C ARG A 84 -13.20 -2.84 3.50
N SER A 85 -13.82 -2.10 4.42
CA SER A 85 -13.30 -2.00 5.78
C SER A 85 -13.19 -3.37 6.47
N GLU A 86 -14.12 -4.28 6.24
CA GLU A 86 -14.09 -5.65 6.77
C GLU A 86 -12.95 -6.52 6.20
N ASP A 87 -12.41 -6.16 5.04
CA ASP A 87 -11.32 -6.89 4.38
C ASP A 87 -9.92 -6.34 4.74
N PHE A 88 -9.82 -5.46 5.74
CA PHE A 88 -8.55 -4.84 6.15
C PHE A 88 -8.22 -5.12 7.62
N VAL A 89 -7.06 -5.74 7.82
CA VAL A 89 -6.46 -6.03 9.14
C VAL A 89 -5.13 -5.32 9.29
N LEU A 90 -4.95 -4.69 10.44
CA LEU A 90 -3.71 -4.03 10.87
C LEU A 90 -3.24 -4.66 12.18
N THR A 91 -2.04 -5.23 12.19
CA THR A 91 -1.48 -5.94 13.36
C THR A 91 -0.08 -5.44 13.71
N ALA A 92 0.17 -5.25 14.99
CA ALA A 92 1.49 -4.91 15.51
C ALA A 92 2.21 -6.19 15.96
N MET A 93 3.54 -6.23 15.83
CA MET A 93 4.34 -7.34 16.37
C MET A 93 4.52 -7.27 17.89
N HIS A 94 4.06 -6.21 18.53
CA HIS A 94 4.19 -5.99 19.97
C HIS A 94 5.66 -5.92 20.42
N THR A 95 6.53 -5.29 19.62
CA THR A 95 7.93 -5.07 20.01
C THR A 95 8.03 -3.89 20.98
N HIS A 96 8.83 -4.08 22.04
CA HIS A 96 9.17 -3.02 22.99
C HIS A 96 10.44 -2.24 22.61
N ASN A 97 10.99 -2.51 21.42
CA ASN A 97 12.14 -1.81 20.87
C ASN A 97 11.75 -0.95 19.64
N GLY A 98 10.45 -0.72 19.46
CA GLY A 98 9.91 0.21 18.47
C GLY A 98 9.58 1.60 19.05
N PRO A 99 9.34 2.60 18.18
CA PRO A 99 8.95 3.94 18.62
C PRO A 99 7.60 3.97 19.35
N VAL A 100 7.45 4.97 20.23
CA VAL A 100 6.11 5.39 20.68
C VAL A 100 5.40 6.10 19.52
N VAL A 101 4.21 5.58 19.15
CA VAL A 101 3.36 6.10 18.06
C VAL A 101 2.01 6.64 18.56
N ASN A 102 1.91 6.93 19.86
CA ASN A 102 0.69 7.40 20.52
C ASN A 102 0.91 8.74 21.20
N ALA A 103 -0.06 9.66 21.08
CA ALA A 103 -0.10 10.91 21.84
C ALA A 103 -0.90 10.78 23.15
N ASP A 104 -1.86 9.84 23.22
CA ASP A 104 -2.68 9.62 24.42
C ASP A 104 -1.94 8.75 25.44
N VAL A 105 -1.40 9.42 26.45
CA VAL A 105 -0.49 8.88 27.48
C VAL A 105 -1.19 7.90 28.45
N THR A 106 -2.48 7.65 28.32
CA THR A 106 -3.33 7.27 29.47
C THR A 106 -3.70 5.80 29.66
N ALA A 107 -3.28 4.86 28.81
CA ALA A 107 -3.56 3.43 29.10
C ALA A 107 -2.51 2.40 28.66
N TYR A 108 -1.61 2.73 27.74
CA TYR A 108 -0.57 1.80 27.22
C TYR A 108 0.85 2.35 27.36
N THR A 109 1.02 3.52 27.99
CA THR A 109 2.19 4.39 27.77
C THR A 109 2.64 5.04 29.08
N LEU A 110 2.63 4.32 30.22
CA LEU A 110 3.22 4.79 31.48
C LEU A 110 4.70 5.15 31.26
N TYR A 111 4.90 6.39 30.89
CA TYR A 111 6.15 7.07 30.74
C TYR A 111 5.86 8.49 31.20
N ASN A 112 6.75 9.05 32.02
CA ASN A 112 6.72 10.47 32.38
C ASN A 112 7.13 11.34 31.17
N ILE A 113 6.41 11.22 30.05
CA ILE A 113 6.66 11.99 28.83
C ILE A 113 6.03 13.36 28.99
N THR A 114 6.86 14.39 29.00
CA THR A 114 6.47 15.78 29.25
C THR A 114 6.17 16.59 27.98
N SER A 115 6.31 16.00 26.78
CA SER A 115 6.00 16.69 25.50
C SER A 115 5.40 15.76 24.43
N ALA A 116 4.30 16.18 23.80
CA ALA A 116 3.54 15.41 22.81
C ALA A 116 4.02 15.60 21.35
N ASP A 117 4.71 16.71 21.04
CA ASP A 117 5.09 17.10 19.67
C ASP A 117 6.01 16.11 18.93
N GLN A 118 6.83 15.35 19.66
CA GLN A 118 7.64 14.29 19.04
C GLN A 118 6.79 13.06 18.69
N LEU A 119 5.79 12.75 19.52
CA LEU A 119 4.93 11.57 19.35
C LEU A 119 4.00 11.73 18.15
N GLU A 120 3.45 12.94 17.97
CA GLU A 120 2.59 13.24 16.83
C GLU A 120 3.32 13.12 15.50
N ARG A 121 4.58 13.56 15.43
CA ARG A 121 5.41 13.44 14.22
C ARG A 121 5.70 12.00 13.85
N ILE A 122 6.14 11.19 14.82
CA ILE A 122 6.42 9.78 14.58
C ILE A 122 5.13 9.03 14.18
N ALA A 123 3.99 9.32 14.83
CA ALA A 123 2.70 8.75 14.44
C ALA A 123 2.24 9.22 13.05
N ALA A 124 2.59 10.44 12.64
CA ALA A 124 2.33 10.95 11.31
C ALA A 124 3.18 10.21 10.26
N ASP A 125 4.49 10.07 10.50
CA ASP A 125 5.44 9.41 9.60
C ASP A 125 5.10 7.93 9.42
N VAL A 126 4.95 7.19 10.53
CA VAL A 126 4.57 5.77 10.49
C VAL A 126 3.21 5.57 9.82
N GLY A 127 2.24 6.45 10.11
CA GLY A 127 0.93 6.42 9.46
C GLY A 127 1.03 6.69 7.96
N GLY A 128 1.83 7.67 7.56
CA GLY A 128 2.08 8.01 6.16
C GLY A 128 2.72 6.86 5.39
N GLU A 129 3.81 6.31 5.92
CA GLU A 129 4.53 5.19 5.30
C GLU A 129 3.67 3.93 5.18
N ALA A 130 2.87 3.62 6.22
CA ALA A 130 1.93 2.51 6.16
C ALA A 130 0.88 2.72 5.05
N VAL A 131 0.31 3.93 4.95
CA VAL A 131 -0.66 4.26 3.91
C VAL A 131 -0.05 4.18 2.52
N MET A 132 1.14 4.74 2.34
CA MET A 132 1.85 4.71 1.06
C MET A 132 2.18 3.28 0.63
N THR A 133 2.66 2.45 1.56
CA THR A 133 2.97 1.03 1.30
C THR A 133 1.73 0.26 0.87
N VAL A 134 0.63 0.42 1.59
CA VAL A 134 -0.63 -0.26 1.24
C VAL A 134 -1.13 0.22 -0.11
N THR A 135 -1.11 1.53 -0.35
CA THR A 135 -1.51 2.14 -1.63
C THR A 135 -0.71 1.56 -2.78
N ALA A 136 0.62 1.58 -2.69
CA ALA A 136 1.49 1.05 -3.72
C ALA A 136 1.23 -0.45 -3.96
N THR A 137 1.07 -1.24 -2.90
CA THR A 137 0.90 -2.69 -3.01
C THR A 137 -0.46 -3.06 -3.63
N VAL A 138 -1.53 -2.35 -3.26
CA VAL A 138 -2.87 -2.52 -3.85
C VAL A 138 -2.87 -2.15 -5.33
N ILE A 139 -2.26 -1.01 -5.70
CA ILE A 139 -2.17 -0.58 -7.10
C ILE A 139 -1.36 -1.60 -7.94
N VAL A 140 -0.21 -2.05 -7.45
CA VAL A 140 0.62 -3.04 -8.16
C VAL A 140 -0.11 -4.36 -8.35
N GLY A 141 -0.85 -4.85 -7.34
CA GLY A 141 -1.62 -6.08 -7.51
C GLY A 141 -2.87 -5.94 -8.38
N ALA A 142 -3.50 -4.76 -8.39
CA ALA A 142 -4.61 -4.49 -9.31
C ALA A 142 -4.14 -4.38 -10.77
N THR A 143 -2.99 -3.74 -11.00
CA THR A 143 -2.41 -3.57 -12.35
C THR A 143 -1.81 -4.87 -12.90
N SER A 144 -1.25 -5.74 -12.05
CA SER A 144 -0.78 -7.07 -12.48
C SER A 144 -1.94 -7.95 -12.94
N LEU A 145 -3.09 -7.87 -12.26
CA LEU A 145 -4.33 -8.54 -12.69
C LEU A 145 -4.84 -7.99 -14.03
N PHE A 146 -4.83 -6.66 -14.22
CA PHE A 146 -5.24 -6.03 -15.46
C PHE A 146 -4.31 -6.38 -16.64
N SER A 147 -3.00 -6.42 -16.38
CA SER A 147 -1.99 -6.82 -17.37
C SER A 147 -2.15 -8.28 -17.77
N PHE A 148 -2.43 -9.16 -16.81
CA PHE A 148 -2.72 -10.57 -17.06
C PHE A 148 -3.99 -10.76 -17.90
N LEU A 149 -5.07 -10.05 -17.56
CA LEU A 149 -6.32 -10.08 -18.33
C LEU A 149 -6.16 -9.53 -19.75
N SER A 150 -5.37 -8.46 -19.93
CA SER A 150 -5.05 -7.91 -21.24
C SER A 150 -4.20 -8.87 -22.08
N LEU A 151 -3.23 -9.56 -21.47
CA LEU A 151 -2.42 -10.56 -22.16
C LEU A 151 -3.29 -11.76 -22.57
N LEU A 152 -4.17 -12.22 -21.68
CA LEU A 152 -5.11 -13.30 -21.95
C LEU A 152 -6.10 -12.93 -23.06
N ALA A 153 -6.67 -11.72 -23.04
CA ALA A 153 -7.55 -11.22 -24.10
C ALA A 153 -6.82 -11.14 -25.45
N THR A 154 -5.56 -10.72 -25.45
CA THR A 154 -4.72 -10.67 -26.66
C THR A 154 -4.43 -12.09 -27.18
N LEU A 155 -4.12 -13.04 -26.29
CA LEU A 155 -3.88 -14.44 -26.65
C LEU A 155 -5.16 -15.12 -27.16
N VAL A 156 -6.33 -14.85 -26.56
CA VAL A 156 -7.64 -15.34 -27.02
C VAL A 156 -7.99 -14.74 -28.39
N PHE A 157 -7.70 -13.45 -28.60
CA PHE A 157 -7.88 -12.80 -29.90
C PHE A 157 -6.96 -13.42 -30.96
N LEU A 158 -5.66 -13.59 -30.67
CA LEU A 158 -4.70 -14.24 -31.57
C LEU A 158 -5.09 -15.69 -31.85
N TRP A 159 -5.61 -16.42 -30.86
CA TRP A 159 -6.11 -17.77 -31.03
C TRP A 159 -7.36 -17.80 -31.93
N LYS A 160 -8.32 -16.88 -31.76
CA LYS A 160 -9.47 -16.75 -32.66
C LYS A 160 -9.06 -16.40 -34.09
N VAL A 161 -8.11 -15.48 -34.26
CA VAL A 161 -7.56 -15.11 -35.57
C VAL A 161 -6.87 -16.33 -36.21
N TYR A 162 -6.10 -17.10 -35.45
CA TYR A 162 -5.47 -18.33 -35.94
C TYR A 162 -6.48 -19.41 -36.36
N GLN A 163 -7.59 -19.55 -35.61
CA GLN A 163 -8.63 -20.54 -35.91
C GLN A 163 -9.49 -20.15 -37.13
N HIS A 164 -9.65 -18.85 -37.42
CA HIS A 164 -10.52 -18.35 -38.49
C HIS A 164 -9.77 -17.80 -39.71
N GLY A 165 -8.48 -17.51 -39.61
CA GLY A 165 -7.65 -16.93 -40.66
C GLY A 165 -6.38 -17.77 -40.87
N GLY A 166 -6.27 -18.44 -42.02
CA GLY A 166 -5.01 -19.04 -42.45
C GLY A 166 -3.89 -17.99 -42.49
N ARG A 167 -2.64 -18.44 -42.30
CA ARG A 167 -1.32 -17.73 -42.20
C ARG A 167 -1.14 -16.31 -42.76
N ASN A 168 -1.96 -15.83 -43.70
CA ASN A 168 -1.88 -14.50 -44.30
C ASN A 168 -2.50 -13.37 -43.43
N ASP A 169 -3.25 -13.70 -42.37
CA ASP A 169 -4.05 -12.72 -41.61
C ASP A 169 -3.30 -12.06 -40.42
N LEU A 170 -2.18 -12.65 -39.97
CA LEU A 170 -1.40 -12.13 -38.83
C LEU A 170 -0.77 -10.75 -39.11
N THR A 171 -0.39 -10.49 -40.37
CA THR A 171 0.20 -9.22 -40.80
C THR A 171 -0.84 -8.10 -40.85
N ALA A 172 -2.09 -8.43 -41.20
CA ALA A 172 -3.21 -7.49 -41.20
C ALA A 172 -3.63 -7.15 -39.75
N ALA A 173 -3.70 -8.15 -38.89
CA ALA A 173 -4.00 -7.97 -37.46
C ALA A 173 -2.94 -7.11 -36.73
N ALA A 174 -1.65 -7.34 -37.00
CA ALA A 174 -0.57 -6.54 -36.43
C ALA A 174 -0.62 -5.06 -36.88
N ARG A 175 -1.05 -4.82 -38.13
CA ARG A 175 -1.23 -3.46 -38.69
C ARG A 175 -2.42 -2.75 -38.06
N ALA A 176 -3.55 -3.44 -37.88
CA ALA A 176 -4.74 -2.91 -37.21
C ALA A 176 -4.47 -2.56 -35.73
N LEU A 177 -3.68 -3.37 -35.02
CA LEU A 177 -3.27 -3.09 -33.63
C LEU A 177 -2.33 -1.88 -33.53
N HIS A 178 -1.45 -1.70 -34.51
CA HIS A 178 -0.57 -0.53 -34.60
C HIS A 178 -1.35 0.76 -34.91
N GLU A 179 -2.37 0.70 -35.76
CA GLU A 179 -3.26 1.82 -36.08
C GLU A 179 -4.17 2.20 -34.92
N ALA A 180 -4.75 1.22 -34.22
CA ALA A 180 -5.57 1.46 -33.02
C ALA A 180 -4.78 2.16 -31.90
N ARG A 181 -3.48 1.86 -31.77
CA ARG A 181 -2.57 2.55 -30.82
C ARG A 181 -2.28 4.01 -31.19
N ARG A 182 -2.42 4.43 -32.46
CA ARG A 182 -2.22 5.84 -32.86
C ARG A 182 -3.42 6.73 -32.60
N HIS A 183 -4.62 6.17 -32.44
CA HIS A 183 -5.86 6.92 -32.28
C HIS A 183 -6.36 7.05 -30.83
N GLN A 184 -5.59 6.59 -29.85
CA GLN A 184 -5.88 6.86 -28.44
C GLN A 184 -5.56 8.34 -28.15
N PRO A 185 -6.55 9.19 -27.81
CA PRO A 185 -6.28 10.59 -27.53
C PRO A 185 -5.42 10.69 -26.27
N LEU A 186 -4.20 11.20 -26.41
CA LEU A 186 -3.37 11.64 -25.30
C LEU A 186 -4.17 12.69 -24.53
N ALA A 187 -4.67 12.32 -23.35
CA ALA A 187 -5.22 13.27 -22.39
C ALA A 187 -4.11 14.27 -22.02
N ARG A 188 -4.12 15.42 -22.68
CA ARG A 188 -3.19 16.52 -22.44
C ARG A 188 -3.47 17.10 -21.05
N GLU A 189 -2.55 16.83 -20.15
CA GLU A 189 -2.31 17.60 -18.94
C GLU A 189 -1.97 19.05 -19.35
N ARG A 190 -2.90 20.00 -19.11
CA ARG A 190 -2.59 21.44 -19.18
C ARG A 190 -2.17 21.91 -17.80
N GLN A 191 -0.86 22.07 -17.62
CA GLN A 191 -0.31 23.09 -16.72
C GLN A 191 -0.90 24.45 -17.13
N ARG A 192 -1.62 25.10 -16.22
CA ARG A 192 -1.83 26.55 -16.23
C ARG A 192 -1.08 27.12 -15.03
N THR A 193 0.14 27.54 -15.28
CA THR A 193 0.90 28.46 -14.43
C THR A 193 0.96 29.81 -15.15
N GLY A 194 0.65 30.88 -14.43
CA GLY A 194 1.26 32.20 -14.64
C GLY A 194 0.49 33.25 -15.44
N ASP A 195 0.10 34.30 -14.72
CA ASP A 195 0.00 35.72 -15.11
C ASP A 195 -1.02 36.18 -16.15
N GLN A 196 -1.96 37.01 -15.69
CA GLN A 196 -2.06 38.38 -16.20
C GLN A 196 -2.76 39.31 -15.19
N LEU A 197 -1.98 40.30 -14.74
CA LEU A 197 -2.33 41.67 -14.37
C LEU A 197 -3.76 42.11 -14.75
N HIS A 198 -4.57 42.44 -13.75
CA HIS A 198 -5.30 43.70 -13.63
C HIS A 198 -5.88 43.86 -12.21
#